data_AF-A0A7S3K142-F1
#
_entry.id   AF-A0A7S3K142-F1
#
_cell.length_a   1.000
_cell.length_b   1.000
_cell.length_c   1.000
_cell.angle_alpha   90.00
_cell.angle_beta   90.00
_cell.angle_gamma   90.00
#
_symmetry.space_group_name_H-M   'P 1'
#
loop_
_entity.id
_entity.type
_entity.pdbx_description
1 polymer ?
#
loop_
_entity_poly.entity_id
_entity_poly.type
_entity_poly.pdbx_seq_one_letter_code
_entity_poly.pdbx_strand_id
1 'polypeptide(L)'
;MMAMRASRVLPVAAMSTMILSGQEPQTSALSEADNKLVPIAVVGAATLGYAAYRGMSKMQSLDDRLGALEIKAAKAESSAFLFIKPHAVTDPVKDLVKKKLAEVGISIASEGSIPGPEIDKKMYIDSHYGAIAEKAVKLKPEQLTPSAKAKAEFEKTFGLSWSEALKRGLVYNAMDGCPKLGIDGDGLDQKWSQLKRGVNLIKFGGGFYCGKVGEIFIINGFYMSMRSKFTQPGTSIHYYLVEWPTSSLSWEDFRGKVLGTTNPNEAAAGSLRKIIAQDWQALGLTEPPNTGDNGVHASASPFEALSERMNWCGVSADADTYGKALLAAGVPLSTILKWTSDPQVNLPGGSKGSLFDALEDLDSDVCLTKSIQLSELNK
;
A
#
# COMPACT_ATOMS: atom_id res chain seq x y z
N MET A 1 17.83 -27.66 50.05
CA MET A 1 18.41 -26.31 49.98
C MET A 1 17.41 -25.38 49.30
N MET A 2 17.16 -24.24 49.94
CA MET A 2 16.23 -23.13 49.61
C MET A 2 15.98 -22.90 48.11
N ALA A 3 14.75 -22.87 47.59
CA ALA A 3 13.59 -21.98 47.80
C ALA A 3 13.49 -20.89 46.71
N MET A 4 12.74 -21.17 45.64
CA MET A 4 12.17 -20.16 44.73
C MET A 4 10.66 -20.09 44.96
N ARG A 5 10.17 -18.86 45.17
CA ARG A 5 8.76 -18.52 45.45
C ARG A 5 7.91 -18.68 44.20
N ALA A 6 6.83 -19.45 44.32
CA ALA A 6 5.73 -19.50 43.35
C ALA A 6 4.69 -18.41 43.67
N SER A 7 4.42 -17.53 42.72
CA SER A 7 3.31 -16.57 42.79
C SER A 7 1.99 -17.24 42.43
N ARG A 8 1.02 -17.15 43.34
CA ARG A 8 -0.33 -17.69 43.22
C ARG A 8 -1.24 -16.74 42.44
N VAL A 9 -2.06 -17.35 41.59
CA VAL A 9 -3.20 -16.77 40.87
C VAL A 9 -4.33 -16.45 41.87
N LEU A 10 -4.94 -15.27 41.75
CA LEU A 10 -6.16 -14.86 42.48
C LEU A 10 -7.39 -15.09 41.59
N PRO A 11 -8.48 -15.70 42.10
CA PRO A 11 -9.75 -15.79 41.38
C PRO A 11 -10.70 -14.63 41.71
N VAL A 12 -11.54 -14.31 40.73
CA VAL A 12 -12.64 -13.33 40.74
C VAL A 12 -13.72 -13.75 41.74
N ALA A 13 -14.08 -12.87 42.67
CA ALA A 13 -15.14 -13.10 43.66
C ALA A 13 -16.52 -12.66 43.10
N ALA A 14 -17.46 -13.60 43.11
CA ALA A 14 -18.88 -13.39 42.89
C ALA A 14 -19.55 -12.84 44.16
N MET A 15 -20.32 -11.74 44.04
CA MET A 15 -21.16 -11.25 45.13
C MET A 15 -22.49 -11.99 45.15
N SER A 16 -22.73 -12.71 46.24
CA SER A 16 -24.00 -13.35 46.58
C SER A 16 -24.92 -12.40 47.34
N THR A 17 -26.20 -12.46 47.00
CA THR A 17 -27.35 -11.83 47.65
C THR A 17 -27.56 -12.36 49.07
N MET A 18 -27.61 -11.46 50.07
CA MET A 18 -28.08 -11.79 51.42
C MET A 18 -29.59 -11.55 51.53
N ILE A 19 -30.30 -12.61 51.90
CA ILE A 19 -31.69 -12.61 52.37
C ILE A 19 -31.65 -12.27 53.87
N LEU A 20 -32.44 -11.30 54.31
CA LEU A 20 -32.72 -11.06 55.74
C LEU A 20 -34.23 -11.12 55.97
N SER A 21 -34.58 -12.00 56.91
CA SER A 21 -35.89 -12.38 57.42
C SER A 21 -36.63 -11.24 58.14
N GLY A 22 -37.96 -11.25 58.05
CA GLY A 22 -38.82 -10.27 58.71
C GLY A 22 -39.15 -10.59 60.18
N GLN A 23 -39.71 -9.58 60.85
CA GLN A 23 -40.72 -9.67 61.90
C GLN A 23 -41.41 -8.29 62.05
N GLU A 24 -42.75 -8.30 62.10
CA GLU A 24 -43.63 -7.15 62.35
C GLU A 24 -43.63 -6.71 63.84
N PRO A 25 -44.14 -5.50 64.13
CA PRO A 25 -45.38 -5.47 64.92
C PRO A 25 -46.45 -4.44 64.45
N GLN A 26 -47.64 -4.64 65.02
CA GLN A 26 -48.98 -4.13 64.68
C GLN A 26 -49.28 -2.63 64.95
N THR A 27 -50.15 -2.11 64.08
CA THR A 27 -51.31 -1.17 64.23
C THR A 27 -51.22 0.11 65.07
N SER A 28 -51.51 1.27 64.44
CA SER A 28 -52.75 2.04 64.71
C SER A 28 -52.93 3.16 63.67
N ALA A 29 -54.21 3.52 63.45
CA ALA A 29 -54.75 4.27 62.32
C ALA A 29 -54.34 5.76 62.26
N LEU A 30 -54.40 6.35 61.05
CA LEU A 30 -55.22 7.54 60.73
C LEU A 30 -55.19 7.90 59.21
N SER A 31 -56.39 7.93 58.63
CA SER A 31 -56.92 8.64 57.44
C SER A 31 -56.27 8.52 56.04
N GLU A 32 -57.06 7.97 55.11
CA GLU A 32 -56.94 8.07 53.65
C GLU A 32 -57.15 9.52 53.14
N ALA A 33 -56.32 9.93 52.16
CA ALA A 33 -56.77 10.47 50.87
C ALA A 33 -55.58 10.73 49.91
N ASP A 34 -55.41 9.79 48.98
CA ASP A 34 -54.84 9.86 47.63
C ASP A 34 -53.68 10.81 47.28
N ASN A 35 -52.49 10.23 47.09
CA ASN A 35 -51.48 10.76 46.16
C ASN A 35 -50.85 9.61 45.34
N LYS A 36 -50.92 9.73 44.01
CA LYS A 36 -50.43 8.74 43.03
C LYS A 36 -48.89 8.66 43.10
N LEU A 37 -48.37 7.60 43.72
CA LEU A 37 -46.95 7.24 43.65
C LEU A 37 -46.65 6.46 42.35
N VAL A 38 -46.01 7.14 41.41
CA VAL A 38 -45.26 6.47 40.33
C VAL A 38 -44.12 5.67 40.99
N PRO A 39 -43.94 4.37 40.69
CA PRO A 39 -42.95 3.56 41.39
C PRO A 39 -41.53 4.00 41.03
N ILE A 40 -40.74 4.30 42.06
CA ILE A 40 -39.34 4.75 42.06
C ILE A 40 -38.41 3.89 41.17
N ALA A 41 -38.79 2.64 40.88
CA ALA A 41 -38.06 1.75 39.98
C ALA A 41 -38.04 2.21 38.50
N VAL A 42 -39.07 2.91 38.01
CA VAL A 42 -39.14 3.37 36.61
C VAL A 42 -38.20 4.56 36.36
N VAL A 43 -38.01 5.41 37.37
CA VAL A 43 -37.12 6.58 37.30
C VAL A 43 -35.66 6.13 37.25
N GLY A 44 -35.25 5.13 38.04
CA GLY A 44 -33.88 4.61 38.02
C GLY A 44 -33.43 4.04 36.67
N ALA A 45 -34.30 3.26 36.01
CA ALA A 45 -34.02 2.68 34.69
C ALA A 45 -33.96 3.75 33.58
N ALA A 46 -34.87 4.73 33.61
CA ALA A 46 -34.86 5.85 32.66
C ALA A 46 -33.61 6.74 32.82
N THR A 47 -33.14 6.94 34.05
CA THR A 47 -31.95 7.76 34.33
C THR A 47 -30.67 7.06 33.87
N LEU A 48 -30.54 5.74 34.09
CA LEU A 48 -29.44 4.93 33.55
C LEU A 48 -29.46 4.86 32.02
N GLY A 49 -30.64 4.69 31.41
CA GLY A 49 -30.80 4.72 29.96
C GLY A 49 -30.44 6.08 29.34
N TYR A 50 -30.83 7.18 29.98
CA TYR A 50 -30.47 8.54 29.55
C TYR A 50 -28.98 8.84 29.70
N ALA A 51 -28.36 8.40 30.80
CA ALA A 51 -26.91 8.54 31.00
C ALA A 51 -26.11 7.72 29.98
N ALA A 52 -26.53 6.49 29.70
CA ALA A 52 -25.93 5.65 28.65
C ALA A 52 -26.10 6.28 27.26
N TYR A 53 -27.30 6.75 26.92
CA TYR A 53 -27.57 7.45 25.66
C TYR A 53 -26.73 8.73 25.51
N ARG A 54 -26.66 9.58 26.55
CA ARG A 54 -25.78 10.76 26.55
C ARG A 54 -24.31 10.38 26.42
N GLY A 55 -23.87 9.30 27.08
CA GLY A 55 -22.52 8.76 26.95
C GLY A 55 -22.20 8.35 25.52
N MET A 56 -23.09 7.58 24.89
CA MET A 56 -22.98 7.14 23.49
C MET A 56 -22.98 8.33 22.52
N SER A 57 -23.91 9.28 22.68
CA SER A 57 -23.97 10.49 21.85
C SER A 57 -22.72 11.35 21.99
N LYS A 58 -22.19 11.51 23.21
CA LYS A 58 -20.94 12.24 23.44
C LYS A 58 -19.74 11.52 22.83
N MET A 59 -19.68 10.20 22.92
CA MET A 59 -18.64 9.39 22.30
C MET A 59 -18.67 9.52 20.77
N GLN A 60 -19.85 9.40 20.16
CA GLN A 60 -20.03 9.63 18.73
C GLN A 60 -19.58 11.04 18.32
N SER A 61 -19.92 12.07 19.10
CA SER A 61 -19.45 13.44 18.83
C SER A 61 -17.92 13.61 18.94
N LEU A 62 -17.24 12.78 19.76
CA LEU A 62 -15.79 12.79 19.86
C LEU A 62 -15.15 12.08 18.67
N ASP A 63 -15.72 10.94 18.26
CA ASP A 63 -15.27 10.19 17.09
C ASP A 63 -15.41 11.02 15.80
N ASP A 64 -16.53 11.73 15.63
CA ASP A 64 -16.75 12.64 14.49
C ASP A 64 -15.71 13.77 14.47
N ARG A 65 -15.39 14.34 15.64
CA ARG A 65 -14.38 15.39 15.77
C ARG A 65 -12.98 14.89 15.52
N LEU A 66 -12.65 13.70 16.00
CA LEU A 66 -11.36 13.06 15.74
C LEU A 66 -11.22 12.76 14.25
N GLY A 67 -12.24 12.16 13.62
CA GLY A 67 -12.26 11.90 12.19
C GLY A 67 -12.07 13.18 11.35
N ALA A 68 -12.72 14.28 11.73
CA ALA A 68 -12.52 15.57 11.08
C ALA A 68 -11.08 16.10 11.21
N LEU A 69 -10.42 15.86 12.35
CA LEU A 69 -9.01 16.24 12.55
C LEU A 69 -8.05 15.36 11.74
N GLU A 70 -8.29 14.05 11.66
CA GLU A 70 -7.49 13.13 10.84
C GLU A 70 -7.56 13.51 9.35
N ILE A 71 -8.78 13.78 8.84
CA ILE A 71 -8.98 14.27 7.48
C ILE A 71 -8.27 15.61 7.27
N LYS A 72 -8.37 16.54 8.22
CA LYS A 72 -7.70 17.84 8.13
C LYS A 72 -6.18 17.71 8.11
N ALA A 73 -5.61 16.81 8.91
CA ALA A 73 -4.18 16.57 8.96
C ALA A 73 -3.66 16.05 7.61
N ALA A 74 -4.30 15.02 7.05
CA ALA A 74 -3.94 14.47 5.74
C ALA A 74 -4.04 15.48 4.58
N LYS A 75 -4.94 16.48 4.69
CA LYS A 75 -5.08 17.56 3.69
C LYS A 75 -4.06 18.69 3.85
N ALA A 76 -3.47 18.85 5.04
CA ALA A 76 -2.54 19.94 5.33
C ALA A 76 -1.08 19.59 4.98
N GLU A 77 -0.70 18.32 5.11
CA GLU A 77 0.67 17.85 4.94
C GLU A 77 0.72 16.62 4.03
N SER A 78 1.56 16.71 2.99
CA SER A 78 1.91 15.58 2.14
C SER A 78 3.01 14.77 2.80
N SER A 79 2.95 13.44 2.69
CA SER A 79 3.99 12.53 3.14
C SER A 79 4.24 11.46 2.09
N ALA A 80 5.48 11.29 1.64
CA ALA A 80 5.88 10.32 0.62
C ALA A 80 6.99 9.38 1.10
N PHE A 81 7.01 8.18 0.51
CA PHE A 81 8.14 7.26 0.60
C PHE A 81 9.04 7.49 -0.61
N LEU A 82 10.28 7.92 -0.37
CA LEU A 82 11.30 8.15 -1.39
C LEU A 82 12.45 7.17 -1.13
N PHE A 83 13.05 6.58 -2.15
CA PHE A 83 14.29 5.83 -1.96
C PHE A 83 15.27 5.97 -3.11
N ILE A 84 16.56 5.87 -2.77
CA ILE A 84 17.65 5.70 -3.72
C ILE A 84 17.70 4.24 -4.13
N LYS A 85 17.65 4.00 -5.44
CA LYS A 85 17.71 2.65 -6.03
C LYS A 85 19.09 2.03 -5.83
N PRO A 86 19.20 0.69 -5.80
CA PRO A 86 20.44 0.02 -5.43
C PRO A 86 21.69 0.43 -6.21
N HIS A 87 21.59 0.66 -7.52
CA HIS A 87 22.72 1.08 -8.35
C HIS A 87 23.27 2.47 -8.01
N ALA A 88 22.50 3.29 -7.28
CA ALA A 88 22.84 4.67 -6.95
C ALA A 88 23.02 4.91 -5.44
N VAL A 89 23.01 3.85 -4.60
CA VAL A 89 23.23 4.02 -3.15
C VAL A 89 24.70 4.30 -2.89
N THR A 90 25.06 5.58 -2.97
CA THR A 90 26.38 6.12 -2.60
C THR A 90 26.18 7.30 -1.65
N ASP A 91 27.19 7.62 -0.83
CA ASP A 91 27.11 8.78 0.07
C ASP A 91 26.93 10.11 -0.70
N PRO A 92 27.61 10.35 -1.85
CA PRO A 92 27.34 11.52 -2.69
C PRO A 92 25.88 11.64 -3.16
N VAL A 93 25.22 10.53 -3.52
CA VAL A 93 23.81 10.57 -3.93
C VAL A 93 22.90 10.84 -2.72
N LYS A 94 23.19 10.27 -1.54
CA LYS A 94 22.45 10.59 -0.31
C LYS A 94 22.54 12.08 0.02
N ASP A 95 23.74 12.67 -0.07
CA ASP A 95 23.96 14.09 0.17
C ASP A 95 23.23 14.96 -0.85
N LEU A 96 23.26 14.58 -2.13
CA LEU A 96 22.50 15.25 -3.19
C LEU A 96 21.00 15.23 -2.91
N VAL A 97 20.44 14.07 -2.54
CA VAL A 97 19.01 13.93 -2.23
C VAL A 97 18.64 14.82 -1.04
N LYS A 98 19.38 14.74 0.08
CA LYS A 98 19.14 15.57 1.26
C LYS A 98 19.19 17.06 0.95
N LYS A 99 20.22 17.49 0.22
CA LYS A 99 20.37 18.89 -0.21
C LYS A 99 19.19 19.33 -1.05
N LYS A 100 18.78 18.53 -2.03
CA LYS A 100 17.68 18.89 -2.93
C LYS A 100 16.35 18.99 -2.20
N LEU A 101 16.06 18.05 -1.29
CA LEU A 101 14.84 18.07 -0.48
C LEU A 101 14.79 19.33 0.40
N ALA A 102 15.90 19.66 1.09
CA ALA A 102 15.99 20.87 1.90
C ALA A 102 15.84 22.16 1.07
N GLU A 103 16.43 22.22 -0.13
CA GLU A 103 16.33 23.37 -1.05
C GLU A 103 14.89 23.70 -1.43
N VAL A 104 14.04 22.68 -1.58
CA VAL A 104 12.63 22.85 -1.96
C VAL A 104 11.66 22.82 -0.77
N GLY A 105 12.19 22.87 0.47
CA GLY A 105 11.39 22.93 1.70
C GLY A 105 10.72 21.61 2.10
N ILE A 106 11.23 20.47 1.62
CA ILE A 106 10.78 19.14 2.04
C ILE A 106 11.61 18.67 3.24
N SER A 107 10.92 18.27 4.31
CA SER A 107 11.52 17.73 5.53
C SER A 107 11.70 16.22 5.45
N ILE A 108 12.70 15.68 6.13
CA ILE A 108 12.92 14.23 6.28
C ILE A 108 12.49 13.83 7.69
N ALA A 109 11.37 13.10 7.81
CA ALA A 109 10.86 12.59 9.07
C ALA A 109 11.68 11.41 9.59
N SER A 110 12.11 10.53 8.68
CA SER A 110 13.04 9.44 8.98
C SER A 110 13.77 8.96 7.73
N GLU A 111 14.90 8.29 7.90
CA GLU A 111 15.65 7.67 6.82
C GLU A 111 16.28 6.35 7.30
N GLY A 112 16.60 5.46 6.37
CA GLY A 112 17.24 4.20 6.70
C GLY A 112 17.67 3.40 5.47
N SER A 113 18.37 2.30 5.70
CA SER A 113 18.77 1.38 4.63
C SER A 113 18.13 0.01 4.84
N ILE A 114 17.66 -0.60 3.75
CA ILE A 114 17.11 -1.96 3.76
C ILE A 114 17.97 -2.82 2.82
N PRO A 115 18.67 -3.83 3.34
CA PRO A 115 19.57 -4.66 2.55
C PRO A 115 18.81 -5.66 1.67
N GLY A 116 19.38 -6.00 0.51
CA GLY A 116 18.75 -6.87 -0.48
C GLY A 116 18.24 -8.21 0.04
N PRO A 117 18.99 -8.95 0.89
CA PRO A 117 18.48 -10.18 1.50
C PRO A 117 17.22 -10.00 2.35
N GLU A 118 17.02 -8.84 2.97
CA GLU A 118 15.77 -8.54 3.68
C GLU A 118 14.63 -8.25 2.71
N ILE A 119 14.89 -7.47 1.66
CA ILE A 119 13.93 -7.20 0.57
C ILE A 119 13.44 -8.51 -0.05
N ASP A 120 14.36 -9.45 -0.27
CA ASP A 120 14.05 -10.79 -0.80
C ASP A 120 13.15 -11.58 0.14
N LYS A 121 13.61 -11.75 1.39
CA LYS A 121 12.92 -12.56 2.41
C LYS A 121 11.50 -12.06 2.68
N LYS A 122 11.31 -10.75 2.73
CA LYS A 122 10.00 -10.13 3.00
C LYS A 122 9.20 -9.81 1.75
N MET A 123 9.75 -10.10 0.57
CA MET A 123 9.13 -9.83 -0.73
C MET A 123 8.72 -8.35 -0.90
N TYR A 124 9.50 -7.41 -0.35
CA TYR A 124 9.12 -5.99 -0.34
C TYR A 124 9.02 -5.43 -1.75
N ILE A 125 9.99 -5.74 -2.62
CA ILE A 125 9.99 -5.27 -4.00
C ILE A 125 8.86 -5.92 -4.82
N ASP A 126 8.50 -7.16 -4.50
CA ASP A 126 7.39 -7.87 -5.15
C ASP A 126 6.03 -7.29 -4.76
N SER A 127 5.86 -6.91 -3.50
CA SER A 127 4.65 -6.21 -3.04
C SER A 127 4.58 -4.80 -3.63
N HIS A 128 5.71 -4.11 -3.73
CA HIS A 128 5.81 -2.78 -4.33
C HIS A 128 5.44 -2.76 -5.83
N TYR A 129 5.91 -3.73 -6.62
CA TYR A 129 5.52 -3.85 -8.04
C TYR A 129 4.16 -4.54 -8.25
N GLY A 130 3.49 -4.94 -7.16
CA GLY A 130 2.11 -5.41 -7.11
C GLY A 130 1.77 -6.39 -8.23
N ALA A 131 0.82 -5.99 -9.08
CA ALA A 131 0.25 -6.83 -10.12
C ALA A 131 1.26 -7.35 -11.17
N ILE A 132 2.41 -6.67 -11.38
CA ILE A 132 3.47 -7.15 -12.28
C ILE A 132 4.19 -8.34 -11.67
N ALA A 133 4.62 -8.17 -10.42
CA ALA A 133 5.32 -9.18 -9.65
C ALA A 133 4.42 -10.39 -9.39
N GLU A 134 3.15 -10.15 -9.07
CA GLU A 134 2.17 -11.20 -8.83
C GLU A 134 2.07 -12.15 -10.03
N LYS A 135 1.99 -11.60 -11.26
CA LYS A 135 1.93 -12.38 -12.50
C LYS A 135 3.26 -13.03 -12.87
N ALA A 136 4.38 -12.44 -12.46
CA ALA A 136 5.72 -12.95 -12.77
C ALA A 136 6.19 -14.04 -11.80
N VAL A 137 5.71 -14.00 -10.53
CA VAL A 137 6.27 -14.78 -9.42
C VAL A 137 5.23 -15.60 -8.66
N LYS A 138 4.03 -15.06 -8.43
CA LYS A 138 3.06 -15.66 -7.48
C LYS A 138 1.97 -16.49 -8.18
N LEU A 139 1.34 -15.95 -9.22
CA LEU A 139 0.22 -16.59 -9.91
C LEU A 139 0.70 -17.73 -10.80
N LYS A 140 0.03 -18.88 -10.71
CA LYS A 140 0.22 -20.00 -11.62
C LYS A 140 -0.47 -19.75 -12.96
N PRO A 141 -0.05 -20.42 -14.05
CA PRO A 141 -0.55 -20.18 -15.39
C PRO A 141 -2.09 -20.18 -15.51
N GLU A 142 -2.76 -21.06 -14.78
CA GLU A 142 -4.22 -21.21 -14.79
C GLU A 142 -4.96 -20.07 -14.07
N GLN A 143 -4.27 -19.38 -13.16
CA GLN A 143 -4.79 -18.23 -12.42
C GLN A 143 -4.64 -16.92 -13.20
N LEU A 144 -3.90 -16.93 -14.31
CA LEU A 144 -3.74 -15.77 -15.16
C LEU A 144 -4.99 -15.59 -16.03
N THR A 145 -5.59 -14.41 -15.92
CA THR A 145 -6.84 -14.08 -16.61
C THR A 145 -6.64 -13.00 -17.69
N PRO A 146 -5.97 -13.31 -18.83
CA PRO A 146 -5.90 -12.36 -19.94
C PRO A 146 -7.31 -12.06 -20.48
N SER A 147 -7.52 -10.83 -20.93
CA SER A 147 -8.80 -10.39 -21.50
C SER A 147 -9.15 -11.17 -22.77
N ALA A 148 -10.42 -11.15 -23.19
CA ALA A 148 -10.84 -11.80 -24.44
C ALA A 148 -10.05 -11.26 -25.65
N LYS A 149 -9.80 -9.95 -25.67
CA LYS A 149 -8.95 -9.29 -26.69
C LYS A 149 -7.52 -9.83 -26.67
N ALA A 150 -6.92 -9.95 -25.48
CA ALA A 150 -5.57 -10.48 -25.33
C ALA A 150 -5.45 -11.95 -25.76
N LYS A 151 -6.46 -12.77 -25.45
CA LYS A 151 -6.52 -14.18 -25.90
C LYS A 151 -6.64 -14.27 -27.43
N ALA A 152 -7.46 -13.43 -28.05
CA ALA A 152 -7.58 -13.38 -29.51
C ALA A 152 -6.28 -12.91 -30.18
N GLU A 153 -5.57 -11.94 -29.59
CA GLU A 153 -4.26 -11.51 -30.08
C GLU A 153 -3.21 -12.61 -29.93
N PHE A 154 -3.18 -13.32 -28.79
CA PHE A 154 -2.32 -14.47 -28.58
C PHE A 154 -2.51 -15.55 -29.65
N GLU A 155 -3.77 -15.92 -29.91
CA GLU A 155 -4.10 -16.93 -30.93
C GLU A 155 -3.72 -16.47 -32.33
N LYS A 156 -3.99 -15.21 -32.68
CA LYS A 156 -3.58 -14.63 -33.96
C LYS A 156 -2.06 -14.64 -34.16
N THR A 157 -1.30 -14.30 -33.11
CA THR A 157 0.17 -14.19 -33.20
C THR A 157 0.85 -15.55 -33.20
N PHE A 158 0.37 -16.51 -32.40
CA PHE A 158 1.05 -17.79 -32.19
C PHE A 158 0.39 -18.98 -32.87
N GLY A 159 -0.79 -18.81 -33.47
CA GLY A 159 -1.56 -19.90 -34.08
C GLY A 159 -2.03 -20.95 -33.07
N LEU A 160 -2.10 -20.59 -31.79
CA LEU A 160 -2.43 -21.47 -30.68
C LEU A 160 -3.35 -20.73 -29.72
N SER A 161 -4.50 -21.30 -29.38
CA SER A 161 -5.39 -20.68 -28.39
C SER A 161 -4.76 -20.69 -26.99
N TRP A 162 -5.09 -19.69 -26.17
CA TRP A 162 -4.58 -19.61 -24.79
C TRP A 162 -4.92 -20.87 -23.98
N SER A 163 -6.15 -21.36 -24.10
CA SER A 163 -6.60 -22.57 -23.39
C SER A 163 -5.83 -23.82 -23.83
N GLU A 164 -5.48 -23.94 -25.11
CA GLU A 164 -4.68 -25.05 -25.60
C GLU A 164 -3.21 -24.93 -25.13
N ALA A 165 -2.65 -23.73 -25.09
CA ALA A 165 -1.31 -23.50 -24.55
C ALA A 165 -1.22 -23.92 -23.07
N LEU A 166 -2.24 -23.60 -22.27
CA LEU A 166 -2.36 -24.06 -20.88
C LEU A 166 -2.48 -25.59 -20.80
N LYS A 167 -3.40 -26.18 -21.58
CA LYS A 167 -3.61 -27.64 -21.59
C LYS A 167 -2.35 -28.42 -21.96
N ARG A 168 -1.52 -27.85 -22.85
CA ARG A 168 -0.24 -28.43 -23.27
C ARG A 168 0.91 -28.13 -22.31
N GLY A 169 0.68 -27.39 -21.22
CA GLY A 169 1.71 -27.04 -20.24
C GLY A 169 2.82 -26.14 -20.81
N LEU A 170 2.47 -25.24 -21.72
CA LEU A 170 3.42 -24.35 -22.41
C LEU A 170 3.54 -22.97 -21.79
N VAL A 171 2.67 -22.60 -20.84
CA VAL A 171 2.64 -21.27 -20.24
C VAL A 171 3.26 -21.33 -18.85
N TYR A 172 4.14 -20.37 -18.54
CA TYR A 172 4.80 -20.24 -17.25
C TYR A 172 4.85 -18.77 -16.85
N ASN A 173 4.78 -18.48 -15.55
CA ASN A 173 5.27 -17.19 -15.06
C ASN A 173 6.81 -17.15 -15.13
N ALA A 174 7.42 -15.99 -14.90
CA ALA A 174 8.87 -15.85 -15.00
C ALA A 174 9.63 -16.74 -13.99
N MET A 175 9.15 -16.80 -12.74
CA MET A 175 9.76 -17.59 -11.66
C MET A 175 9.80 -19.09 -11.99
N ASP A 176 8.69 -19.66 -12.47
CA ASP A 176 8.57 -21.07 -12.83
C ASP A 176 9.21 -21.37 -14.21
N GLY A 177 9.28 -20.35 -15.07
CA GLY A 177 9.86 -20.43 -16.41
C GLY A 177 11.39 -20.57 -16.40
N CYS A 178 12.08 -19.91 -15.47
CA CYS A 178 13.53 -19.99 -15.30
C CYS A 178 14.01 -21.47 -15.12
N PRO A 179 13.53 -22.23 -14.11
CA PRO A 179 13.87 -23.65 -13.97
C PRO A 179 13.49 -24.50 -15.19
N LYS A 180 12.34 -24.22 -15.83
CA LYS A 180 11.89 -24.95 -17.01
C LYS A 180 12.84 -24.82 -18.20
N LEU A 181 13.46 -23.65 -18.32
CA LEU A 181 14.44 -23.32 -19.37
C LEU A 181 15.89 -23.66 -18.97
N GLY A 182 16.13 -24.03 -17.71
CA GLY A 182 17.49 -24.25 -17.19
C GLY A 182 18.33 -22.98 -17.14
N ILE A 183 17.71 -21.82 -16.91
CA ILE A 183 18.36 -20.50 -16.84
C ILE A 183 17.94 -19.76 -15.57
N ASP A 184 18.74 -18.79 -15.16
CA ASP A 184 18.40 -17.85 -14.10
C ASP A 184 17.65 -16.62 -14.65
N GLY A 185 17.41 -15.63 -13.79
CA GLY A 185 16.70 -14.40 -14.17
C GLY A 185 17.42 -13.58 -15.25
N ASP A 186 18.75 -13.53 -15.19
CA ASP A 186 19.57 -12.77 -16.13
C ASP A 186 19.59 -13.46 -17.51
N GLY A 187 19.71 -14.80 -17.53
CA GLY A 187 19.58 -15.59 -18.74
C GLY A 187 18.19 -15.49 -19.38
N LEU A 188 17.13 -15.39 -18.56
CA LEU A 188 15.78 -15.15 -19.06
C LEU A 188 15.66 -13.75 -19.66
N ASP A 189 16.19 -12.72 -19.00
CA ASP A 189 16.15 -11.34 -19.50
C ASP A 189 16.97 -11.15 -20.80
N GLN A 190 18.11 -11.84 -20.92
CA GLN A 190 18.89 -11.86 -22.16
C GLN A 190 18.07 -12.42 -23.33
N LYS A 191 17.26 -13.47 -23.11
CA LYS A 191 16.35 -13.99 -24.14
C LYS A 191 15.16 -13.05 -24.35
N TRP A 192 14.63 -12.47 -23.28
CA TRP A 192 13.46 -11.59 -23.31
C TRP A 192 13.73 -10.28 -24.07
N SER A 193 14.89 -9.66 -23.86
CA SER A 193 15.31 -8.42 -24.52
C SER A 193 15.44 -8.54 -26.04
N GLN A 194 15.58 -9.77 -26.57
CA GLN A 194 15.59 -10.05 -28.01
C GLN A 194 14.20 -10.19 -28.63
N LEU A 195 13.15 -10.25 -27.79
CA LEU A 195 11.78 -10.39 -28.28
C LEU A 195 11.28 -9.07 -28.88
N LYS A 196 10.49 -9.19 -29.94
CA LYS A 196 9.90 -8.09 -30.71
C LYS A 196 8.40 -8.04 -30.48
N ARG A 197 7.91 -6.85 -30.10
CA ARG A 197 6.49 -6.61 -29.85
C ARG A 197 5.66 -6.90 -31.11
N GLY A 198 4.54 -7.58 -30.93
CA GLY A 198 3.65 -8.01 -32.02
C GLY A 198 4.13 -9.23 -32.81
N VAL A 199 5.34 -9.73 -32.54
CA VAL A 199 5.89 -10.93 -33.20
C VAL A 199 5.98 -12.09 -32.22
N ASN A 200 6.82 -11.96 -31.20
CA ASN A 200 7.03 -12.96 -30.15
C ASN A 200 6.92 -12.38 -28.75
N LEU A 201 6.42 -11.15 -28.63
CA LEU A 201 6.07 -10.47 -27.38
C LEU A 201 4.74 -9.75 -27.54
N ILE A 202 3.77 -10.03 -26.67
CA ILE A 202 2.43 -9.44 -26.67
C ILE A 202 2.20 -8.70 -25.35
N LYS A 203 1.57 -7.52 -25.41
CA LYS A 203 1.10 -6.81 -24.23
C LYS A 203 -0.38 -7.12 -24.02
N PHE A 204 -0.69 -7.95 -23.03
CA PHE A 204 -2.08 -8.26 -22.67
C PHE A 204 -2.77 -7.11 -21.95
N GLY A 205 -2.01 -6.27 -21.25
CA GLY A 205 -2.52 -5.11 -20.51
C GLY A 205 -1.41 -4.35 -19.77
N GLY A 206 -1.80 -3.40 -18.92
CA GLY A 206 -0.87 -2.76 -17.98
C GLY A 206 -0.15 -3.82 -17.14
N GLY A 207 1.18 -3.82 -17.14
CA GLY A 207 1.97 -4.77 -16.36
C GLY A 207 1.80 -6.25 -16.70
N PHE A 208 1.20 -6.60 -17.84
CA PHE A 208 0.91 -7.99 -18.22
C PHE A 208 1.38 -8.27 -19.64
N TYR A 209 2.51 -8.97 -19.76
CA TYR A 209 3.19 -9.26 -21.01
C TYR A 209 3.42 -10.76 -21.16
N CYS A 210 3.27 -11.27 -22.38
CA CYS A 210 3.51 -12.66 -22.73
C CYS A 210 4.55 -12.74 -23.85
N GLY A 211 5.69 -13.36 -23.58
CA GLY A 211 6.77 -13.56 -24.53
C GLY A 211 6.97 -15.04 -24.86
N LYS A 212 7.19 -15.38 -26.14
CA LYS A 212 7.58 -16.74 -26.53
C LYS A 212 9.10 -16.88 -26.41
N VAL A 213 9.56 -17.70 -25.47
CA VAL A 213 10.98 -17.97 -25.22
C VAL A 213 11.24 -19.45 -25.49
N GLY A 214 11.96 -19.75 -26.58
CA GLY A 214 12.04 -21.12 -27.09
C GLY A 214 10.65 -21.63 -27.48
N GLU A 215 10.25 -22.79 -26.95
CA GLU A 215 8.94 -23.41 -27.23
C GLU A 215 7.87 -23.15 -26.17
N ILE A 216 8.15 -22.29 -25.18
CA ILE A 216 7.21 -21.95 -24.11
C ILE A 216 6.88 -20.46 -24.09
N PHE A 217 5.80 -20.13 -23.40
CA PHE A 217 5.32 -18.77 -23.18
C PHE A 217 5.63 -18.36 -21.75
N ILE A 218 6.36 -17.27 -21.60
CA ILE A 218 6.75 -16.69 -20.32
C ILE A 218 5.96 -15.40 -20.08
N ILE A 219 5.43 -15.26 -18.86
CA ILE A 219 4.77 -14.04 -18.43
C ILE A 219 5.75 -13.14 -17.68
N ASN A 220 5.83 -11.88 -18.12
CA ASN A 220 6.67 -10.84 -17.52
C ASN A 220 8.13 -11.27 -17.29
N GLY A 221 8.78 -11.89 -18.29
CA GLY A 221 10.11 -12.47 -18.14
C GLY A 221 11.23 -11.49 -17.77
N PHE A 222 11.05 -10.19 -18.06
CA PHE A 222 11.95 -9.12 -17.61
C PHE A 222 11.97 -8.94 -16.07
N TYR A 223 10.94 -9.44 -15.37
CA TYR A 223 10.77 -9.13 -13.95
C TYR A 223 11.86 -9.74 -13.08
N MET A 224 12.42 -10.90 -13.46
CA MET A 224 13.42 -11.59 -12.64
C MET A 224 14.73 -10.81 -12.55
N SER A 225 15.22 -10.23 -13.65
CA SER A 225 16.41 -9.36 -13.63
C SER A 225 16.13 -8.02 -12.95
N MET A 226 14.92 -7.48 -13.09
CA MET A 226 14.52 -6.27 -12.35
C MET A 226 14.52 -6.51 -10.84
N ARG A 227 13.96 -7.65 -10.41
CA ARG A 227 13.91 -8.07 -9.00
C ARG A 227 15.31 -8.28 -8.43
N SER A 228 16.20 -8.96 -9.17
CA SER A 228 17.55 -9.30 -8.68
C SER A 228 18.34 -8.07 -8.26
N LYS A 229 18.22 -6.95 -8.98
CA LYS A 229 18.87 -5.67 -8.61
C LYS A 229 18.58 -5.23 -7.18
N PHE A 230 17.40 -5.55 -6.65
CA PHE A 230 16.98 -5.20 -5.30
C PHE A 230 17.24 -6.29 -4.26
N THR A 231 17.37 -7.55 -4.67
CA THR A 231 17.35 -8.69 -3.73
C THR A 231 18.71 -9.35 -3.52
N GLN A 232 19.70 -9.08 -4.38
CA GLN A 232 21.02 -9.70 -4.28
C GLN A 232 21.78 -9.27 -3.01
N PRO A 233 22.61 -10.15 -2.41
CA PRO A 233 23.54 -9.77 -1.35
C PRO A 233 24.46 -8.62 -1.80
N GLY A 234 24.72 -7.68 -0.90
CA GLY A 234 25.55 -6.50 -1.18
C GLY A 234 24.79 -5.33 -1.81
N THR A 235 23.53 -5.50 -2.21
CA THR A 235 22.67 -4.39 -2.63
C THR A 235 21.81 -3.90 -1.47
N SER A 236 21.29 -2.67 -1.57
CA SER A 236 20.34 -2.10 -0.62
C SER A 236 19.54 -0.99 -1.29
N ILE A 237 18.40 -0.61 -0.70
CA ILE A 237 17.85 0.73 -0.91
C ILE A 237 18.23 1.61 0.27
N HIS A 238 18.25 2.93 0.05
CA HIS A 238 18.28 3.91 1.13
C HIS A 238 17.03 4.80 1.01
N TYR A 239 16.13 4.71 1.99
CA TYR A 239 14.82 5.36 1.97
C TYR A 239 14.77 6.61 2.84
N TYR A 240 13.82 7.47 2.53
CA TYR A 240 13.43 8.68 3.23
C TYR A 240 11.91 8.71 3.34
N LEU A 241 11.40 8.90 4.55
CA LEU A 241 10.03 9.36 4.76
C LEU A 241 10.08 10.88 4.76
N VAL A 242 9.45 11.49 3.74
CA VAL A 242 9.55 12.92 3.49
C VAL A 242 8.20 13.60 3.62
N GLU A 243 8.20 14.83 4.13
CA GLU A 243 6.98 15.58 4.46
C GLU A 243 7.07 17.04 4.00
N TRP A 244 5.97 17.60 3.51
CA TRP A 244 5.86 19.00 3.13
C TRP A 244 4.42 19.52 3.18
N PRO A 245 4.21 20.83 3.37
CA PRO A 245 2.86 21.41 3.31
C PRO A 245 2.22 21.23 1.94
N THR A 246 0.96 20.77 1.87
CA THR A 246 0.24 20.62 0.59
C THR A 246 0.11 21.93 -0.18
N SER A 247 0.17 23.08 0.53
CA SER A 247 0.13 24.42 -0.07
C SER A 247 1.44 24.86 -0.72
N SER A 248 2.58 24.20 -0.45
CA SER A 248 3.89 24.63 -0.96
C SER A 248 4.33 23.91 -2.22
N LEU A 249 3.87 22.68 -2.45
CA LEU A 249 4.30 21.84 -3.57
C LEU A 249 3.24 20.80 -3.88
N SER A 250 2.75 20.78 -5.12
CA SER A 250 1.82 19.73 -5.58
C SER A 250 2.55 18.40 -5.77
N TRP A 251 1.80 17.30 -5.74
CA TRP A 251 2.35 15.96 -5.96
C TRP A 251 2.94 15.81 -7.37
N GLU A 252 2.27 16.38 -8.38
CA GLU A 252 2.76 16.46 -9.75
C GLU A 252 4.13 17.16 -9.81
N ASP A 253 4.29 18.31 -9.13
CA ASP A 253 5.56 19.03 -9.13
C ASP A 253 6.64 18.32 -8.30
N PHE A 254 6.27 17.66 -7.20
CA PHE A 254 7.17 16.80 -6.46
C PHE A 254 7.76 15.71 -7.37
N ARG A 255 6.93 15.03 -8.17
CA ARG A 255 7.41 13.99 -9.09
C ARG A 255 8.11 14.56 -10.32
N GLY A 256 7.54 15.57 -10.95
CA GLY A 256 8.00 16.12 -12.21
C GLY A 256 9.22 17.04 -12.09
N LYS A 257 9.24 17.92 -11.08
CA LYS A 257 10.26 18.95 -10.92
C LYS A 257 11.32 18.59 -9.87
N VAL A 258 10.95 17.97 -8.76
CA VAL A 258 11.92 17.58 -7.72
C VAL A 258 12.60 16.27 -8.10
N LEU A 259 11.83 15.22 -8.37
CA LEU A 259 12.37 13.93 -8.80
C LEU A 259 12.85 13.96 -10.26
N GLY A 260 12.01 14.42 -11.18
CA GLY A 260 12.24 14.33 -12.63
C GLY A 260 11.50 13.14 -13.25
N THR A 261 11.27 13.17 -14.55
CA THR A 261 10.57 12.08 -15.27
C THR A 261 11.35 10.77 -15.24
N THR A 262 10.67 9.66 -15.51
CA THR A 262 11.25 8.30 -15.40
C THR A 262 12.49 8.10 -16.28
N ASN A 263 12.51 8.69 -17.48
CA ASN A 263 13.69 8.71 -18.35
C ASN A 263 14.59 9.90 -17.96
N PRO A 264 15.79 9.67 -17.39
CA PRO A 264 16.66 10.76 -16.94
C PRO A 264 17.09 11.73 -18.05
N ASN A 265 17.08 11.29 -19.32
CA ASN A 265 17.40 12.17 -20.45
C ASN A 265 16.32 13.23 -20.69
N GLU A 266 15.07 12.90 -20.41
CA GLU A 266 13.89 13.76 -20.55
C GLU A 266 13.53 14.50 -19.26
N ALA A 267 14.22 14.19 -18.15
CA ALA A 267 13.95 14.81 -16.86
C ALA A 267 14.31 16.31 -16.88
N ALA A 268 13.50 17.12 -16.17
CA ALA A 268 13.69 18.55 -16.09
C ALA A 268 15.07 18.92 -15.51
N ALA A 269 15.68 19.99 -16.01
CA ALA A 269 16.95 20.50 -15.49
C ALA A 269 16.83 20.79 -13.98
N GLY A 270 17.82 20.36 -13.20
CA GLY A 270 17.85 20.54 -11.74
C GLY A 270 17.01 19.54 -10.93
N SER A 271 16.29 18.62 -11.58
CA SER A 271 15.64 17.48 -10.91
C SER A 271 16.67 16.41 -10.50
N LEU A 272 16.35 15.61 -9.48
CA LEU A 272 17.24 14.57 -8.96
C LEU A 272 17.71 13.61 -10.06
N ARG A 273 16.78 13.06 -10.85
CA ARG A 273 17.11 12.13 -11.93
C ARG A 273 18.02 12.76 -12.98
N LYS A 274 17.79 14.04 -13.31
CA LYS A 274 18.62 14.77 -14.27
C LYS A 274 20.04 14.99 -13.74
N ILE A 275 20.18 15.45 -12.50
CA ILE A 275 21.49 15.69 -11.87
C ILE A 275 22.25 14.36 -11.73
N ILE A 276 21.59 13.30 -11.25
CA ILE A 276 22.21 11.97 -11.13
C ILE A 276 22.69 11.48 -12.49
N ALA A 277 21.92 11.68 -13.56
CA ALA A 277 22.35 11.29 -14.91
C ALA A 277 23.47 12.15 -15.50
N GLN A 278 23.58 13.42 -15.14
CA GLN A 278 24.64 14.30 -15.59
C GLN A 278 25.96 14.02 -14.87
N ASP A 279 25.89 13.83 -13.54
CA ASP A 279 27.05 13.76 -12.66
C ASP A 279 27.35 12.32 -12.18
N TRP A 280 26.80 11.31 -12.85
CA TRP A 280 26.81 9.90 -12.39
C TRP A 280 28.21 9.41 -11.97
N GLN A 281 29.27 9.74 -12.74
CA GLN A 281 30.65 9.35 -12.41
C GLN A 281 31.14 10.01 -11.11
N ALA A 282 30.88 11.32 -10.96
CA ALA A 282 31.26 12.08 -9.77
C ALA A 282 30.46 11.64 -8.54
N LEU A 283 29.23 11.17 -8.76
CA LEU A 283 28.35 10.60 -7.74
C LEU A 283 28.68 9.13 -7.41
N GLY A 284 29.67 8.53 -8.09
CA GLY A 284 30.16 7.18 -7.81
C GLY A 284 29.33 6.04 -8.41
N LEU A 285 28.48 6.31 -9.40
CA LEU A 285 27.78 5.27 -10.15
C LEU A 285 28.75 4.59 -11.13
N THR A 286 28.53 3.30 -11.40
CA THR A 286 29.38 2.52 -12.32
C THR A 286 28.98 2.65 -13.78
N GLU A 287 27.73 3.02 -14.05
CA GLU A 287 27.17 3.18 -15.39
C GLU A 287 26.22 4.39 -15.44
N PRO A 288 26.04 5.01 -16.63
CA PRO A 288 25.09 6.09 -16.80
C PRO A 288 23.64 5.62 -16.53
N PRO A 289 22.84 6.39 -15.79
CA PRO A 289 21.44 6.09 -15.55
C PRO A 289 20.61 5.88 -16.82
N ASN A 290 19.61 5.01 -16.73
CA ASN A 290 18.64 4.73 -17.78
C ASN A 290 17.21 4.69 -17.20
N THR A 291 16.19 4.36 -17.99
CA THR A 291 14.79 4.36 -17.54
C THR A 291 14.52 3.42 -16.35
N GLY A 292 15.20 2.27 -16.29
CA GLY A 292 15.07 1.32 -15.18
C GLY A 292 15.93 1.72 -13.98
N ASP A 293 17.19 2.04 -14.25
CA ASP A 293 18.18 2.50 -13.28
C ASP A 293 18.33 4.02 -13.32
N ASN A 294 17.30 4.71 -12.83
CA ASN A 294 17.16 6.17 -12.87
C ASN A 294 17.49 6.87 -11.54
N GLY A 295 18.32 6.27 -10.68
CA GLY A 295 18.76 6.84 -9.41
C GLY A 295 17.75 6.74 -8.27
N VAL A 296 16.54 7.28 -8.43
CA VAL A 296 15.57 7.45 -7.33
C VAL A 296 14.14 7.05 -7.69
N HIS A 297 13.39 6.65 -6.65
CA HIS A 297 11.95 6.40 -6.65
C HIS A 297 11.25 7.31 -5.64
N ALA A 298 10.01 7.73 -5.91
CA ALA A 298 9.09 8.19 -4.87
C ALA A 298 7.65 7.83 -5.22
N SER A 299 6.82 7.75 -4.18
CA SER A 299 5.39 7.49 -4.25
C SER A 299 4.67 8.32 -5.31
N ALA A 300 3.80 7.68 -6.11
CA ALA A 300 3.11 8.34 -7.22
C ALA A 300 1.82 9.09 -6.81
N SER A 301 1.31 8.83 -5.60
CA SER A 301 0.15 9.49 -5.01
C SER A 301 0.17 9.35 -3.47
N PRO A 302 -0.67 10.11 -2.74
CA PRO A 302 -0.88 9.91 -1.30
C PRO A 302 -1.29 8.48 -0.93
N PHE A 303 -2.10 7.82 -1.75
CA PHE A 303 -2.50 6.42 -1.52
C PHE A 303 -1.33 5.46 -1.71
N GLU A 304 -0.55 5.63 -2.78
CA GLU A 304 0.65 4.81 -2.98
C GLU A 304 1.70 5.05 -1.90
N ALA A 305 1.79 6.27 -1.38
CA ALA A 305 2.65 6.58 -0.24
C ALA A 305 2.24 5.81 1.02
N LEU A 306 0.94 5.72 1.32
CA LEU A 306 0.41 4.83 2.35
C LEU A 306 0.78 3.37 2.07
N SER A 307 0.50 2.87 0.87
CA SER A 307 0.80 1.49 0.46
C SER A 307 2.28 1.15 0.64
N GLU A 308 3.17 2.06 0.26
CA GLU A 308 4.62 1.91 0.38
C GLU A 308 5.07 1.95 1.84
N ARG A 309 4.56 2.87 2.67
CA ARG A 309 4.89 2.88 4.11
C ARG A 309 4.40 1.62 4.82
N MET A 310 3.25 1.09 4.44
CA MET A 310 2.75 -0.19 4.94
C MET A 310 3.69 -1.34 4.56
N ASN A 311 4.15 -1.37 3.31
CA ASN A 311 5.01 -2.43 2.80
C ASN A 311 6.45 -2.34 3.36
N TRP A 312 7.09 -1.18 3.23
CA TRP A 312 8.52 -1.00 3.50
C TRP A 312 8.82 -0.69 4.96
N CYS A 313 7.90 -0.02 5.67
CA CYS A 313 8.10 0.43 7.05
C CYS A 313 7.22 -0.32 8.06
N GLY A 314 6.29 -1.17 7.61
CA GLY A 314 5.42 -1.97 8.48
C GLY A 314 4.38 -1.14 9.25
N VAL A 315 4.11 0.10 8.83
CA VAL A 315 3.09 0.96 9.43
C VAL A 315 1.71 0.39 9.10
N SER A 316 0.78 0.35 10.05
CA SER A 316 -0.61 -0.04 9.77
C SER A 316 -1.43 1.16 9.25
N ALA A 317 -2.46 0.91 8.45
CA ALA A 317 -3.29 1.98 7.89
C ALA A 317 -3.99 2.84 8.98
N ASP A 318 -4.28 2.27 10.15
CA ASP A 318 -4.85 3.00 11.29
C ASP A 318 -3.81 3.76 12.14
N ALA A 319 -2.51 3.57 11.87
CA ALA A 319 -1.42 4.34 12.45
C ALA A 319 -0.90 5.44 11.50
N ASP A 320 -1.13 5.29 10.20
CA ASP A 320 -0.72 6.23 9.15
C ASP A 320 -1.68 7.43 9.02
N THR A 321 -1.15 8.65 8.85
CA THR A 321 -1.96 9.89 8.73
C THR A 321 -2.97 9.82 7.57
N TYR A 322 -2.55 9.36 6.40
CA TYR A 322 -3.44 9.26 5.24
C TYR A 322 -4.40 8.06 5.36
N GLY A 323 -3.91 6.96 5.92
CA GLY A 323 -4.76 5.78 6.22
C GLY A 323 -5.88 6.09 7.22
N LYS A 324 -5.60 6.82 8.29
CA LYS A 324 -6.61 7.31 9.24
C LYS A 324 -7.64 8.21 8.58
N ALA A 325 -7.20 9.11 7.69
CA ALA A 325 -8.12 9.97 6.95
C ALA A 325 -9.06 9.17 6.03
N LEU A 326 -8.57 8.13 5.35
CA LEU A 326 -9.42 7.22 4.55
C LEU A 326 -10.45 6.50 5.42
N LEU A 327 -10.03 5.97 6.57
CA LEU A 327 -10.92 5.30 7.53
C LEU A 327 -11.98 6.26 8.08
N ALA A 328 -11.56 7.47 8.49
CA ALA A 328 -12.45 8.54 8.95
C ALA A 328 -13.43 9.00 7.86
N ALA A 329 -13.03 8.92 6.59
CA ALA A 329 -13.87 9.22 5.44
C ALA A 329 -14.78 8.04 5.01
N GLY A 330 -14.76 6.92 5.75
CA GLY A 330 -15.64 5.78 5.52
C GLY A 330 -15.14 4.76 4.49
N VAL A 331 -13.89 4.84 4.05
CA VAL A 331 -13.27 3.78 3.23
C VAL A 331 -12.91 2.60 4.14
N PRO A 332 -13.49 1.40 3.93
CA PRO A 332 -13.24 0.26 4.82
C PRO A 332 -11.78 -0.19 4.79
N LEU A 333 -11.23 -0.62 5.93
CA LEU A 333 -9.86 -1.15 6.00
C LEU A 333 -9.61 -2.28 5.01
N SER A 334 -10.57 -3.19 4.82
CA SER A 334 -10.48 -4.27 3.83
C SER A 334 -10.33 -3.76 2.40
N THR A 335 -10.95 -2.62 2.08
CA THR A 335 -10.82 -1.97 0.77
C THR A 335 -9.43 -1.36 0.63
N ILE A 336 -8.94 -0.64 1.65
CA ILE A 336 -7.58 -0.07 1.68
C ILE A 336 -6.54 -1.17 1.45
N LEU A 337 -6.64 -2.30 2.17
CA LEU A 337 -5.71 -3.42 2.05
C LEU A 337 -5.78 -4.10 0.67
N LYS A 338 -6.97 -4.22 0.09
CA LYS A 338 -7.11 -4.77 -1.28
C LYS A 338 -6.50 -3.83 -2.32
N TRP A 339 -6.55 -2.53 -2.07
CA TRP A 339 -6.08 -1.50 -2.98
C TRP A 339 -4.56 -1.41 -3.07
N THR A 340 -3.81 -1.87 -2.06
CA THR A 340 -2.34 -1.85 -2.10
C THR A 340 -1.73 -2.73 -3.20
N SER A 341 -2.50 -3.62 -3.83
CA SER A 341 -2.05 -4.47 -4.95
C SER A 341 -2.35 -3.87 -6.34
N ASP A 342 -2.80 -2.62 -6.41
CA ASP A 342 -3.28 -1.95 -7.63
C ASP A 342 -4.36 -2.76 -8.40
N PRO A 343 -5.53 -3.01 -7.80
CA PRO A 343 -6.59 -3.76 -8.45
C PRO A 343 -7.21 -2.98 -9.61
N GLN A 344 -7.81 -3.71 -10.55
CA GLN A 344 -8.70 -3.10 -11.53
C GLN A 344 -10.02 -2.71 -10.86
N VAL A 345 -10.36 -1.43 -10.90
CA VAL A 345 -11.58 -0.87 -10.32
C VAL A 345 -12.48 -0.29 -11.42
N ASN A 346 -13.79 -0.25 -11.16
CA ASN A 346 -14.72 0.55 -11.95
C ASN A 346 -14.36 2.03 -11.75
N LEU A 347 -14.23 2.76 -12.85
CA LEU A 347 -13.96 4.19 -12.89
C LEU A 347 -15.25 4.97 -13.17
N PRO A 348 -15.32 6.25 -12.78
CA PRO A 348 -16.38 7.14 -13.24
C PRO A 348 -16.51 7.09 -14.77
N GLY A 349 -17.74 6.93 -15.27
CA GLY A 349 -18.00 6.75 -16.71
C GLY A 349 -18.07 5.29 -17.18
N GLY A 350 -17.93 4.31 -16.28
CA GLY A 350 -18.27 2.91 -16.54
C GLY A 350 -17.14 2.05 -17.16
N SER A 351 -15.96 2.63 -17.38
CA SER A 351 -14.77 1.86 -17.74
C SER A 351 -14.15 1.19 -16.51
N LYS A 352 -13.20 0.28 -16.74
CA LYS A 352 -12.32 -0.27 -15.69
C LYS A 352 -10.89 0.18 -15.92
N GLY A 353 -10.14 0.38 -14.85
CA GLY A 353 -8.72 0.73 -14.92
C GLY A 353 -7.98 0.44 -13.62
N SER A 354 -6.67 0.69 -13.63
CA SER A 354 -5.81 0.62 -12.44
C SER A 354 -6.27 1.65 -11.40
N LEU A 355 -6.21 1.26 -10.13
CA LEU A 355 -6.48 2.17 -9.04
C LEU A 355 -5.37 3.21 -8.91
N PHE A 356 -4.11 2.78 -9.02
CA PHE A 356 -2.96 3.66 -8.90
C PHE A 356 -2.96 4.68 -10.03
N ASP A 357 -3.18 4.26 -11.29
CA ASP A 357 -3.35 5.18 -12.42
C ASP A 357 -4.49 6.19 -12.19
N ALA A 358 -5.56 5.78 -11.48
CA ALA A 358 -6.66 6.67 -11.18
C ALA A 358 -6.33 7.69 -10.07
N LEU A 359 -5.34 7.42 -9.22
CA LEU A 359 -4.96 8.28 -8.09
C LEU A 359 -3.62 9.01 -8.29
N GLU A 360 -2.88 8.65 -9.34
CA GLU A 360 -1.58 9.20 -9.70
C GLU A 360 -1.62 10.74 -9.83
N ASP A 361 -0.56 11.40 -9.32
CA ASP A 361 -0.34 12.84 -9.36
C ASP A 361 -1.40 13.71 -8.66
N LEU A 362 -2.38 13.10 -8.00
CA LEU A 362 -3.39 13.85 -7.24
C LEU A 362 -2.84 14.29 -5.88
N ASP A 363 -3.06 15.57 -5.56
CA ASP A 363 -2.83 16.10 -4.21
C ASP A 363 -3.76 15.46 -3.18
N SER A 364 -3.36 15.45 -1.91
CA SER A 364 -4.03 14.75 -0.81
C SER A 364 -5.55 14.93 -0.73
N ASP A 365 -6.05 16.16 -0.91
CA ASP A 365 -7.50 16.41 -0.85
C ASP A 365 -8.26 15.78 -2.02
N VAL A 366 -7.73 15.94 -3.24
CA VAL A 366 -8.33 15.41 -4.45
C VAL A 366 -8.22 13.88 -4.47
N CYS A 367 -7.07 13.34 -4.06
CA CYS A 367 -6.83 11.91 -3.93
C CYS A 367 -7.81 11.28 -2.92
N LEU A 368 -8.04 11.93 -1.77
CA LEU A 368 -8.96 11.43 -0.75
C LEU A 368 -10.40 11.44 -1.26
N THR A 369 -10.82 12.54 -1.89
CA THR A 369 -12.17 12.68 -2.48
C THR A 369 -12.41 11.61 -3.54
N LYS A 370 -11.45 11.39 -4.44
CA LYS A 370 -11.54 10.35 -5.47
C LYS A 370 -11.52 8.94 -4.88
N SER A 371 -10.74 8.73 -3.81
CA SER A 371 -10.72 7.46 -3.08
C SER A 371 -12.10 7.14 -2.51
N ILE A 372 -12.79 8.09 -1.89
CA ILE A 372 -14.16 7.89 -1.39
C ILE A 372 -15.11 7.47 -2.53
N GLN A 373 -15.09 8.22 -3.64
CA GLN A 373 -15.92 7.94 -4.82
C GLN A 373 -15.65 6.54 -5.38
N LEU A 374 -14.39 6.15 -5.53
CA LEU A 374 -14.01 4.83 -6.03
C LEU A 374 -14.42 3.72 -5.05
N SER A 375 -14.32 3.96 -3.74
CA SER A 375 -14.79 3.01 -2.74
C SER A 375 -16.29 2.79 -2.82
N GLU A 376 -17.08 3.84 -3.10
CA GLU A 376 -18.54 3.73 -3.26
C GLU A 376 -18.95 3.01 -4.55
N LEU A 377 -18.25 3.28 -5.65
CA LEU A 377 -18.52 2.69 -6.96
C LEU A 377 -18.16 1.20 -7.04
N ASN A 378 -17.32 0.71 -6.12
CA ASN A 378 -16.78 -0.65 -6.12
C ASN A 378 -17.15 -1.44 -4.85
N LYS A 379 -18.25 -1.09 -4.20
CA LYS A 379 -18.83 -1.83 -3.05
C LYS A 379 -19.28 -3.24 -3.43
#